data_AF-A0A7S3JAU8-F1
#
_entry.id   AF-A0A7S3JAU8-F1
#
_cell.length_a   1.000
_cell.length_b   1.000
_cell.length_c   1.000
_cell.angle_alpha   90.00
_cell.angle_beta   90.00
_cell.angle_gamma   90.00
#
_symmetry.space_group_name_H-M   'P 1'
#
loop_
_entity.id
_entity.type
_entity.pdbx_description
1 polymer ?
#
loop_
_entity_poly.entity_id
_entity_poly.type
_entity_poly.pdbx_seq_one_letter_code
_entity_poly.pdbx_strand_id
1 'polypeptide(L)'
;DKTAGIFVEGLTEYVVEKDRECFILLKRGERNRITRSTYINVASSRSHSIFQLLIETNKVDENGMLRRSKLNLCDLAGSEKINKDEAMNSDHFEELKTINLSLTTLGKVISALGKKGKVTKHIPYRDSKITRFLQDSLGGRTKTFLVATVSPADDCVEETISTLKFADRAKQVMVRAKANEINGSEDALVKRLQREVQHLRDILNIRRKGGQGELAEQLLLLKDENTKLREKNLELREVEK
;
A
#
# COMPACT_ATOMS: atom_id res chain seq x y z
N ASP A 1 -0.74 6.39 11.48
CA ASP A 1 -2.06 7.02 11.55
C ASP A 1 -3.12 5.99 11.18
N LYS A 2 -4.11 5.75 12.05
CA LYS A 2 -5.15 4.70 11.84
C LYS A 2 -6.12 5.07 10.71
N THR A 3 -6.13 6.33 10.25
CA THR A 3 -7.01 6.82 9.17
C THR A 3 -6.28 7.13 7.87
N ALA A 4 -4.98 7.47 7.90
CA ALA A 4 -4.22 7.83 6.70
C ALA A 4 -3.59 6.63 5.94
N GLY A 5 -3.73 5.41 6.46
CA GLY A 5 -3.12 4.23 5.84
C GLY A 5 -1.61 4.17 6.04
N ILE A 6 -0.90 3.53 5.11
CA ILE A 6 0.54 3.31 5.20
C ILE A 6 1.27 4.46 4.50
N PHE A 7 2.14 5.14 5.24
CA PHE A 7 2.97 6.24 4.76
C PHE A 7 4.46 5.93 5.01
N VAL A 8 5.33 6.60 4.27
CA VAL A 8 6.79 6.48 4.41
C VAL A 8 7.30 7.79 4.98
N GLU A 9 7.80 7.74 6.21
CA GLU A 9 8.39 8.90 6.88
C GLU A 9 9.61 9.40 6.12
N GLY A 10 9.69 10.72 5.90
CA GLY A 10 10.79 11.35 5.17
C GLY A 10 10.74 11.20 3.65
N LEU A 11 9.65 10.64 3.09
CA LEU A 11 9.45 10.62 1.64
C LEU A 11 9.24 12.04 1.11
N THR A 12 9.94 12.41 0.04
CA THR A 12 9.73 13.70 -0.61
C THR A 12 8.51 13.64 -1.52
N GLU A 13 7.59 14.59 -1.33
CA GLU A 13 6.39 14.75 -2.15
C GLU A 13 6.50 16.06 -2.95
N TYR A 14 6.09 16.02 -4.21
CA TYR A 14 6.13 17.16 -5.12
C TYR A 14 4.74 17.42 -5.67
N VAL A 15 4.26 18.66 -5.54
CA VAL A 15 3.02 19.11 -6.19
C VAL A 15 3.32 19.32 -7.67
N VAL A 16 2.45 18.80 -8.52
CA VAL A 16 2.54 18.89 -9.99
C VAL A 16 1.18 19.28 -10.54
N GLU A 17 1.18 20.15 -11.55
CA GLU A 17 -0.03 20.61 -12.23
C GLU A 17 -0.11 20.13 -13.68
N LYS A 18 1.03 19.76 -14.26
CA LYS A 18 1.14 19.30 -15.66
C LYS A 18 1.76 17.91 -15.75
N ASP A 19 1.30 17.14 -16.72
CA ASP A 19 1.84 15.82 -17.06
C ASP A 19 3.37 15.83 -17.28
N ARG A 20 3.89 16.88 -17.93
CA ARG A 20 5.33 17.06 -18.17
C ARG A 20 6.14 17.06 -16.88
N GLU A 21 5.61 17.62 -15.79
CA GLU A 21 6.29 17.67 -14.49
C GLU A 21 6.38 16.26 -13.88
N CYS A 22 5.32 15.45 -14.02
CA CYS A 22 5.34 14.04 -13.64
C CYS A 22 6.45 13.27 -14.36
N PHE A 23 6.59 13.47 -15.68
CA PHE A 23 7.65 12.81 -16.46
C PHE A 23 9.06 13.27 -16.09
N ILE A 24 9.24 14.54 -15.72
CA ILE A 24 10.53 15.05 -15.24
C ILE A 24 10.91 14.37 -13.92
N LEU A 25 9.95 14.25 -12.98
CA LEU A 25 10.17 13.56 -11.70
C LEU A 25 10.44 12.08 -11.89
N LEU A 26 9.72 11.41 -12.81
CA LEU A 26 9.96 10.01 -13.15
C LEU A 26 11.39 9.79 -13.67
N LYS A 27 11.82 10.60 -14.66
CA LYS A 27 13.19 10.54 -15.21
C LYS A 27 14.25 10.84 -14.15
N ARG A 28 13.96 11.76 -13.21
CA ARG A 28 14.85 12.02 -12.07
C ARG A 28 14.99 10.79 -11.17
N GLY A 29 13.87 10.11 -10.89
CA GLY A 29 13.87 8.84 -10.15
C GLY A 29 14.70 7.76 -10.84
N GLU A 30 14.54 7.59 -12.15
CA GLU A 30 15.32 6.65 -12.95
C GLU A 30 16.82 6.95 -12.92
N ARG A 31 17.23 8.22 -13.05
CA ARG A 31 18.65 8.60 -12.95
C ARG A 31 19.24 8.32 -11.57
N ASN A 32 18.48 8.61 -10.51
CA ASN A 32 18.91 8.31 -9.14
C ASN A 32 19.05 6.81 -8.90
N ARG A 33 18.22 5.99 -9.55
CA ARG A 33 18.35 4.53 -9.56
C ARG A 33 19.64 4.09 -10.26
N ILE A 34 19.98 4.68 -11.41
CA ILE A 34 21.19 4.39 -12.19
C ILE A 34 22.47 4.75 -11.41
N THR A 35 22.53 5.91 -10.75
CA THR A 35 23.74 6.33 -10.01
C THR A 35 24.10 5.38 -8.86
N ARG A 36 23.11 4.63 -8.33
CA ARG A 36 23.34 3.63 -7.29
C ARG A 36 23.90 2.30 -7.81
N SER A 37 23.77 2.00 -9.11
CA SER A 37 24.35 0.80 -9.72
C SER A 37 25.78 1.09 -10.19
N THR A 38 26.78 0.92 -9.32
CA THR A 38 28.19 0.92 -9.74
C THR A 38 28.64 -0.49 -10.13
N TYR A 39 29.39 -0.52 -11.25
CA TYR A 39 30.12 -1.53 -12.05
C TYR A 39 30.28 -3.01 -11.62
N ILE A 40 29.88 -3.45 -10.43
CA ILE A 40 30.03 -4.85 -9.97
C ILE A 40 28.69 -5.55 -9.75
N ASN A 41 27.57 -4.82 -9.65
CA ASN A 41 26.25 -5.42 -9.51
C ASN A 41 25.24 -4.70 -10.39
N VAL A 42 24.48 -5.45 -11.21
CA VAL A 42 23.28 -4.94 -11.89
C VAL A 42 22.21 -4.71 -10.82
N ALA A 43 22.35 -3.64 -10.03
CA ALA A 43 21.48 -3.36 -8.87
C ALA A 43 20.03 -3.07 -9.27
N SER A 44 19.75 -2.82 -10.56
CA SER A 44 18.41 -2.68 -11.10
C SER A 44 17.59 -3.97 -11.05
N SER A 45 18.20 -5.15 -11.20
CA SER A 45 17.47 -6.43 -11.02
C SER A 45 17.21 -6.76 -9.55
N ARG A 46 17.86 -6.03 -8.64
CA ARG A 46 17.92 -6.34 -7.21
C ARG A 46 17.20 -5.34 -6.31
N SER A 47 16.51 -4.36 -6.89
CA SER A 47 15.78 -3.35 -6.12
C SER A 47 14.36 -3.17 -6.66
N HIS A 48 13.44 -2.86 -5.75
CA HIS A 48 12.07 -2.49 -6.11
C HIS A 48 11.97 -0.99 -6.28
N SER A 49 11.33 -0.54 -7.35
CA SER A 49 11.03 0.87 -7.59
C SER A 49 9.52 1.09 -7.53
N ILE A 50 9.09 2.09 -6.77
CA ILE A 50 7.67 2.45 -6.68
C ILE A 50 7.55 3.93 -7.00
N PHE A 51 6.76 4.25 -8.02
CA PHE A 51 6.36 5.60 -8.36
C PHE A 51 4.89 5.78 -7.99
N GLN A 52 4.60 6.73 -7.11
CA GLN A 52 3.26 6.99 -6.60
C GLN A 52 2.78 8.36 -7.06
N LEU A 53 1.57 8.40 -7.59
CA LEU A 53 0.85 9.65 -7.90
C LEU A 53 -0.41 9.72 -7.02
N LEU A 54 -0.54 10.81 -6.28
CA LEU A 54 -1.76 11.19 -5.59
C LEU A 54 -2.49 12.22 -6.45
N ILE A 55 -3.72 11.90 -6.84
CA ILE A 55 -4.51 12.72 -7.76
C ILE A 55 -5.81 13.11 -7.05
N GLU A 56 -6.06 14.40 -6.97
CA GLU A 56 -7.24 14.98 -6.33
C GLU A 56 -7.98 15.89 -7.32
N THR A 57 -9.31 15.83 -7.33
CA THR A 57 -10.12 16.80 -8.06
C THR A 57 -10.06 18.15 -7.39
N ASN A 58 -9.89 19.21 -8.18
CA ASN A 58 -9.85 20.59 -7.68
C ASN A 58 -11.24 21.23 -7.51
N LYS A 59 -12.32 20.52 -7.88
CA LYS A 59 -13.70 20.99 -7.77
C LYS A 59 -14.60 19.86 -7.25
N VAL A 60 -15.57 20.25 -6.44
CA VAL A 60 -16.66 19.36 -6.04
C VAL A 60 -17.52 18.99 -7.24
N ASP A 61 -17.99 17.75 -7.28
CA ASP A 61 -18.99 17.32 -8.25
C ASP A 61 -20.40 17.82 -7.89
N GLU A 62 -21.40 17.47 -8.71
CA GLU A 62 -22.81 17.85 -8.52
C GLU A 62 -23.38 17.39 -7.17
N ASN A 63 -22.78 16.37 -6.54
CA ASN A 63 -23.19 15.85 -5.24
C ASN A 63 -22.39 16.46 -4.08
N GLY A 64 -21.54 17.47 -4.34
CA GLY A 64 -20.69 18.09 -3.34
C GLY A 64 -19.47 17.25 -2.95
N MET A 65 -19.09 16.25 -3.74
CA MET A 65 -18.00 15.32 -3.43
C MET A 65 -16.71 15.70 -4.17
N LEU A 66 -15.58 15.62 -3.45
CA LEU A 66 -14.23 15.61 -4.01
C LEU A 66 -13.76 14.17 -4.17
N ARG A 67 -13.06 13.87 -5.27
CA ARG A 67 -12.47 12.56 -5.50
C ARG A 67 -10.96 12.59 -5.30
N ARG A 68 -10.47 11.58 -4.59
CA ARG A 68 -9.05 11.30 -4.44
C ARG A 68 -8.71 9.93 -5.00
N SER A 69 -7.60 9.83 -5.70
CA SER A 69 -7.08 8.57 -6.21
C SER A 69 -5.58 8.48 -6.00
N LYS A 70 -5.11 7.24 -5.90
CA LYS A 70 -3.71 6.91 -5.69
C LYS A 70 -3.33 5.89 -6.75
N LEU A 71 -2.40 6.25 -7.62
CA LEU A 71 -1.82 5.36 -8.60
C LEU A 71 -0.44 4.93 -8.10
N ASN A 72 -0.21 3.63 -8.04
CA ASN A 72 1.10 3.05 -7.75
C ASN A 72 1.61 2.32 -9.00
N LEU A 73 2.74 2.74 -9.53
CA LEU A 73 3.49 2.03 -10.56
C LEU A 73 4.67 1.34 -9.86
N CYS A 74 4.68 0.02 -9.87
CA CYS A 74 5.67 -0.78 -9.17
C CYS A 74 6.49 -1.59 -10.17
N ASP A 75 7.80 -1.38 -10.18
CA ASP A 75 8.79 -2.17 -10.89
C ASP A 75 9.50 -3.03 -9.85
N LEU A 76 9.25 -4.35 -9.90
CA LEU A 76 9.72 -5.28 -8.88
C LEU A 76 11.10 -5.81 -9.26
N ALA A 77 11.90 -6.15 -8.25
CA ALA A 77 13.14 -6.88 -8.44
C ALA A 77 12.90 -8.21 -9.18
N GLY A 78 13.95 -8.73 -9.79
CA GLY A 78 13.98 -10.01 -10.48
C GLY A 78 13.52 -11.16 -9.58
N SER A 79 12.72 -12.07 -10.16
CA SER A 79 12.15 -13.22 -9.46
C SER A 79 13.03 -14.46 -9.46
N GLU A 80 14.20 -14.37 -10.09
CA GLU A 80 15.15 -15.47 -10.23
C GLU A 80 15.67 -15.99 -8.89
N LYS A 81 15.83 -17.30 -8.81
CA LYS A 81 16.42 -17.95 -7.64
C LYS A 81 17.93 -17.74 -7.63
N ILE A 82 18.47 -17.60 -6.42
CA ILE A 82 19.93 -17.52 -6.21
C ILE A 82 20.51 -18.92 -6.40
N ASN A 83 21.39 -19.07 -7.40
CA ASN A 83 22.24 -20.26 -7.51
C ASN A 83 23.24 -20.27 -6.36
N LYS A 84 23.15 -21.29 -5.50
CA LYS A 84 24.01 -21.43 -4.31
C LYS A 84 25.48 -21.67 -4.67
N ASP A 85 25.74 -22.16 -5.88
CA ASP A 85 27.08 -22.54 -6.33
C ASP A 85 27.92 -21.34 -6.80
N GLU A 86 27.30 -20.17 -7.04
CA GLU A 86 27.96 -18.96 -7.56
C GLU A 86 28.28 -17.88 -6.50
N ALA A 87 27.83 -18.03 -5.25
CA ALA A 87 27.96 -16.98 -4.25
C ALA A 87 29.21 -17.13 -3.36
N MET A 88 30.34 -16.65 -3.87
CA MET A 88 31.48 -16.22 -3.04
C MET A 88 31.17 -14.87 -2.35
N ASN A 89 31.58 -14.76 -1.08
CA ASN A 89 31.45 -13.64 -0.12
C ASN A 89 30.11 -13.54 0.66
N SER A 90 30.21 -13.49 2.00
CA SER A 90 29.09 -13.49 2.96
C SER A 90 28.14 -12.30 2.84
N ASP A 91 28.69 -11.11 2.56
CA ASP A 91 27.91 -9.87 2.52
C ASP A 91 27.01 -9.83 1.28
N HIS A 92 27.47 -10.39 0.16
CA HIS A 92 26.70 -10.52 -1.07
C HIS A 92 25.52 -11.49 -0.89
N PHE A 93 25.72 -12.57 -0.15
CA PHE A 93 24.70 -13.57 0.12
C PHE A 93 23.55 -13.01 0.98
N GLU A 94 23.84 -12.21 2.01
CA GLU A 94 22.80 -11.57 2.85
C GLU A 94 22.00 -10.50 2.09
N GLU A 95 22.62 -9.77 1.16
CA GLU A 95 21.90 -8.85 0.25
C GLU A 95 20.91 -9.60 -0.64
N LEU A 96 21.38 -10.63 -1.35
CA LEU A 96 20.56 -11.48 -2.23
C LEU A 96 19.37 -12.11 -1.49
N LYS A 97 19.60 -12.57 -0.26
CA LYS A 97 18.56 -13.13 0.62
C LYS A 97 17.50 -12.09 0.99
N THR A 98 17.89 -10.85 1.24
CA THR A 98 16.96 -9.74 1.57
C THR A 98 16.05 -9.39 0.39
N ILE A 99 16.58 -9.44 -0.83
CA ILE A 99 15.82 -9.17 -2.06
C ILE A 99 14.79 -10.27 -2.28
N ASN A 100 15.23 -11.53 -2.24
CA ASN A 100 14.35 -12.67 -2.41
C ASN A 100 13.31 -12.80 -1.27
N LEU A 101 13.63 -12.34 -0.07
CA LEU A 101 12.67 -12.27 1.04
C LEU A 101 11.44 -11.44 0.66
N SER A 102 11.61 -10.31 0.00
CA SER A 102 10.51 -9.41 -0.34
C SER A 102 9.53 -10.03 -1.36
N LEU A 103 10.02 -10.67 -2.42
CA LEU A 103 9.21 -11.39 -3.42
C LEU A 103 8.62 -12.68 -2.87
N THR A 104 9.38 -13.41 -2.06
CA THR A 104 8.88 -14.60 -1.34
C THR A 104 7.70 -14.22 -0.45
N THR A 105 7.83 -13.13 0.32
CA THR A 105 6.77 -12.62 1.19
C THR A 105 5.57 -12.14 0.38
N LEU A 106 5.79 -11.47 -0.75
CA LEU A 106 4.72 -11.11 -1.69
C LEU A 106 3.95 -12.34 -2.17
N GLY A 107 4.66 -13.41 -2.54
CA GLY A 107 4.06 -14.69 -2.92
C GLY A 107 3.25 -15.33 -1.79
N LYS A 108 3.73 -15.26 -0.55
CA LYS A 108 2.99 -15.73 0.65
C LYS A 108 1.70 -14.94 0.87
N VAL A 109 1.76 -13.61 0.76
CA VAL A 109 0.59 -12.73 0.89
C VAL A 109 -0.46 -13.06 -0.17
N ILE A 110 -0.07 -13.14 -1.44
CA ILE A 110 -0.98 -13.50 -2.54
C ILE A 110 -1.60 -14.89 -2.32
N SER A 111 -0.80 -15.87 -1.93
CA SER A 111 -1.27 -17.23 -1.69
C SER A 111 -2.22 -17.31 -0.49
N ALA A 112 -2.04 -16.46 0.52
CA ALA A 112 -2.96 -16.37 1.65
C ALA A 112 -4.30 -15.72 1.24
N LEU A 113 -4.25 -14.68 0.41
CA LEU A 113 -5.43 -13.96 -0.08
C LEU A 113 -6.25 -14.74 -1.11
N GLY A 114 -5.63 -15.60 -1.93
CA GLY A 114 -6.29 -16.37 -2.98
C GLY A 114 -7.07 -17.61 -2.49
N LYS A 115 -6.87 -18.05 -1.24
CA LYS A 115 -7.53 -19.26 -0.70
C LYS A 115 -9.02 -19.02 -0.41
N LYS A 116 -9.87 -19.27 -1.41
CA LYS A 116 -11.33 -19.26 -1.27
C LYS A 116 -11.78 -20.25 -0.18
N GLY A 117 -12.57 -19.78 0.78
CA GLY A 117 -13.22 -20.61 1.81
C GLY A 117 -12.43 -20.87 3.10
N LYS A 118 -11.14 -20.50 3.17
CA LYS A 118 -10.39 -20.48 4.44
C LYS A 118 -10.03 -19.04 4.76
N VAL A 119 -10.67 -18.46 5.76
CA VAL A 119 -10.22 -17.19 6.36
C VAL A 119 -8.87 -17.46 6.98
N THR A 120 -7.79 -17.16 6.26
CA THR A 120 -6.46 -17.12 6.87
C THR A 120 -6.49 -16.04 7.94
N LYS A 121 -6.39 -16.43 9.21
CA LYS A 121 -6.49 -15.52 10.37
C LYS A 121 -5.46 -14.37 10.31
N HIS A 122 -4.36 -14.55 9.60
CA HIS A 122 -3.30 -13.56 9.47
C HIS A 122 -2.72 -13.54 8.04
N ILE A 123 -2.60 -12.34 7.46
CA ILE A 123 -1.88 -12.10 6.20
C ILE A 123 -0.53 -11.43 6.54
N PRO A 124 0.61 -11.98 6.08
CA PRO A 124 1.95 -11.53 6.49
C PRO A 124 2.42 -10.26 5.76
N TYR A 125 1.61 -9.19 5.76
CA TYR A 125 2.00 -7.92 5.14
C TYR A 125 3.25 -7.31 5.80
N ARG A 126 3.46 -7.57 7.09
CA ARG A 126 4.56 -6.98 7.88
C ARG A 126 5.92 -7.65 7.66
N ASP A 127 5.94 -8.83 7.07
CA ASP A 127 7.16 -9.63 6.89
C ASP A 127 8.11 -9.01 5.85
N SER A 128 7.65 -8.03 5.06
CA SER A 128 8.51 -7.23 4.19
C SER A 128 8.02 -5.79 4.05
N LYS A 129 8.94 -4.85 3.80
CA LYS A 129 8.60 -3.44 3.55
C LYS A 129 7.68 -3.28 2.35
N ILE A 130 7.89 -4.05 1.28
CA ILE A 130 7.08 -3.95 0.05
C ILE A 130 5.66 -4.44 0.25
N THR A 131 5.46 -5.59 0.92
CA THR A 131 4.11 -6.09 1.21
C THR A 131 3.38 -5.21 2.20
N ARG A 132 4.11 -4.53 3.10
CA ARG A 132 3.53 -3.51 3.96
C ARG A 132 3.10 -2.32 3.12
N PHE A 133 4.00 -1.74 2.33
CA PHE A 133 3.66 -0.59 1.48
C PHE A 133 2.48 -0.86 0.54
N LEU A 134 2.44 -2.04 -0.08
CA LEU A 134 1.42 -2.47 -1.04
C LEU A 134 0.22 -3.17 -0.41
N GLN A 135 0.07 -3.13 0.92
CA GLN A 135 -1.04 -3.81 1.61
C GLN A 135 -2.42 -3.37 1.07
N ASP A 136 -2.58 -2.10 0.70
CA ASP A 136 -3.81 -1.59 0.11
C ASP A 136 -4.02 -2.04 -1.35
N SER A 137 -2.92 -2.32 -2.07
CA SER A 137 -2.92 -2.89 -3.42
C SER A 137 -3.20 -4.40 -3.44
N LEU A 138 -2.92 -5.12 -2.36
CA LEU A 138 -3.05 -6.58 -2.31
C LEU A 138 -4.26 -6.96 -1.47
N GLY A 139 -5.43 -7.15 -2.11
CA GLY A 139 -6.66 -7.53 -1.40
C GLY A 139 -7.37 -6.38 -0.65
N GLY A 140 -6.92 -5.14 -0.84
CA GLY A 140 -7.53 -3.94 -0.28
C GLY A 140 -8.57 -3.30 -1.21
N ARG A 141 -8.59 -1.96 -1.23
CA ARG A 141 -9.55 -1.13 -2.00
C ARG A 141 -8.96 -0.59 -3.31
N THR A 142 -7.79 -1.03 -3.70
CA THR A 142 -7.09 -0.57 -4.92
C THR A 142 -7.33 -1.56 -6.06
N LYS A 143 -7.69 -1.04 -7.26
CA LYS A 143 -7.69 -1.84 -8.48
C LYS A 143 -6.24 -2.19 -8.83
N THR A 144 -5.93 -3.49 -8.84
CA THR A 144 -4.54 -3.96 -8.97
C THR A 144 -4.39 -4.80 -10.22
N PHE A 145 -3.39 -4.47 -11.01
CA PHE A 145 -3.00 -5.20 -12.21
C PHE A 145 -1.58 -5.73 -12.00
N LEU A 146 -1.38 -7.01 -12.35
CA LEU A 146 -0.07 -7.63 -12.36
C LEU A 146 0.31 -7.91 -13.82
N VAL A 147 1.45 -7.39 -14.24
CA VAL A 147 2.06 -7.70 -15.54
C VAL A 147 3.17 -8.71 -15.28
N ALA A 148 2.99 -9.93 -15.75
CA ALA A 148 4.00 -10.98 -15.67
C ALA A 148 4.88 -10.93 -16.93
N THR A 149 6.12 -10.48 -16.78
CA THR A 149 7.12 -10.48 -17.86
C THR A 149 7.88 -11.80 -17.84
N VAL A 150 7.97 -12.46 -18.99
CA VAL A 150 8.62 -13.78 -19.13
C VAL A 150 9.51 -13.79 -20.37
N SER A 151 10.53 -14.66 -20.35
CA SER A 151 11.43 -14.87 -21.50
C SER A 151 11.04 -16.14 -22.26
N PRO A 152 11.02 -16.14 -23.59
CA PRO A 152 10.77 -17.34 -24.39
C PRO A 152 12.00 -18.24 -24.55
N ALA A 153 13.15 -17.86 -23.98
CA ALA A 153 14.40 -18.62 -24.12
C ALA A 153 14.35 -19.95 -23.34
N ASP A 154 15.01 -20.98 -23.88
CA ASP A 154 14.99 -22.35 -23.34
C ASP A 154 15.64 -22.44 -21.95
N ASP A 155 16.71 -21.68 -21.73
CA ASP A 155 17.40 -21.54 -20.45
C ASP A 155 16.54 -20.86 -19.36
N CYS A 156 15.46 -20.18 -19.74
CA CYS A 156 14.56 -19.45 -18.86
C CYS A 156 13.25 -20.19 -18.55
N VAL A 157 13.07 -21.44 -19.01
CA VAL A 157 11.80 -22.19 -18.91
C VAL A 157 11.33 -22.33 -17.45
N GLU A 158 12.23 -22.72 -16.54
CA GLU A 158 11.89 -22.92 -15.13
C GLU A 158 11.42 -21.63 -14.44
N GLU A 159 12.10 -20.51 -14.70
CA GLU A 159 11.71 -19.20 -14.15
C GLU A 159 10.42 -18.69 -14.78
N THR A 160 10.21 -18.92 -16.07
CA THR A 160 8.95 -18.61 -16.77
C THR A 160 7.77 -19.36 -16.15
N ILE A 161 7.92 -20.67 -15.90
CA ILE A 161 6.90 -21.47 -15.21
C ILE A 161 6.62 -20.93 -13.80
N SER A 162 7.67 -20.54 -13.06
CA SER A 162 7.54 -19.96 -11.72
C SER A 162 6.72 -18.65 -11.73
N THR A 163 7.04 -17.75 -12.66
CA THR A 163 6.36 -16.46 -12.85
C THR A 163 4.89 -16.65 -13.25
N LEU A 164 4.59 -17.56 -14.18
CA LEU A 164 3.21 -17.85 -14.60
C LEU A 164 2.40 -18.46 -13.46
N LYS A 165 2.97 -19.38 -12.67
CA LYS A 165 2.31 -19.94 -11.48
C LYS A 165 2.03 -18.85 -10.44
N PHE A 166 2.92 -17.87 -10.29
CA PHE A 166 2.69 -16.72 -9.42
C PHE A 166 1.53 -15.86 -9.91
N ALA A 167 1.49 -15.56 -11.22
CA ALA A 167 0.42 -14.79 -11.83
C ALA A 167 -0.95 -15.47 -11.70
N ASP A 168 -1.01 -16.80 -11.88
CA ASP A 168 -2.24 -17.58 -11.68
C ASP A 168 -2.78 -17.45 -10.24
N ARG A 169 -1.90 -17.54 -9.23
CA ARG A 169 -2.30 -17.30 -7.83
C ARG A 169 -2.75 -15.86 -7.60
N ALA A 170 -2.05 -14.89 -8.18
CA ALA A 170 -2.39 -13.47 -8.05
C ALA A 170 -3.78 -13.14 -8.61
N LYS A 171 -4.18 -13.79 -9.71
CA LYS A 171 -5.51 -13.66 -10.31
C LYS A 171 -6.65 -14.04 -9.35
N GLN A 172 -6.38 -14.89 -8.36
CA GLN A 172 -7.39 -15.35 -7.40
C GLN A 172 -7.63 -14.35 -6.25
N VAL A 173 -6.79 -13.32 -6.12
CA VAL A 173 -6.93 -12.29 -5.08
C VAL A 173 -8.14 -11.41 -5.38
N MET A 174 -9.14 -11.47 -4.51
CA MET A 174 -10.34 -10.65 -4.63
C MET A 174 -10.08 -9.22 -4.16
N VAL A 175 -10.50 -8.24 -4.95
CA VAL A 175 -10.39 -6.81 -4.66
C VAL A 175 -11.78 -6.19 -4.53
N ARG A 176 -11.98 -5.29 -3.57
CA ARG A 176 -13.22 -4.52 -3.40
C ARG A 176 -12.95 -3.04 -3.51
N ALA A 177 -12.65 -2.59 -4.73
CA ALA A 177 -12.40 -1.18 -5.00
C ALA A 177 -13.69 -0.37 -5.00
N LYS A 178 -13.66 0.82 -4.38
CA LYS A 178 -14.73 1.82 -4.38
C LYS A 178 -14.11 3.19 -4.66
N ALA A 179 -14.89 4.11 -5.22
CA ALA A 179 -14.45 5.50 -5.36
C ALA A 179 -14.08 6.07 -3.98
N ASN A 180 -12.98 6.82 -3.90
CA ASN A 180 -12.66 7.55 -2.67
C ASN A 180 -13.23 8.96 -2.83
N GLU A 181 -14.43 9.12 -2.30
CA GLU A 181 -15.17 10.38 -2.27
C GLU A 181 -15.11 10.98 -0.86
N ILE A 182 -14.92 12.29 -0.81
CA ILE A 182 -14.85 13.07 0.41
C ILE A 182 -15.80 14.25 0.23
N ASN A 183 -16.67 14.50 1.21
CA ASN A 183 -17.52 15.70 1.20
C ASN A 183 -16.62 16.94 1.12
N GLY A 184 -16.76 17.69 0.02
CA GLY A 184 -15.95 18.88 -0.26
C GLY A 184 -16.54 20.17 0.30
N SER A 185 -17.58 20.10 1.12
CA SER A 185 -18.03 21.28 1.87
C SER A 185 -16.94 21.70 2.86
N GLU A 186 -16.61 22.98 2.87
CA GLU A 186 -15.66 23.60 3.81
C GLU A 186 -16.05 23.22 5.26
N ASP A 187 -17.35 23.14 5.51
CA ASP A 187 -17.97 22.71 6.75
C ASP A 187 -17.65 21.24 7.11
N ALA A 188 -17.50 20.32 6.16
CA ALA A 188 -17.12 18.92 6.44
C ALA A 188 -15.65 18.77 6.83
N LEU A 189 -14.74 19.50 6.18
CA LEU A 189 -13.32 19.52 6.55
C LEU A 189 -13.12 20.19 7.92
N VAL A 190 -13.77 21.33 8.14
CA VAL A 190 -13.79 22.03 9.43
C VAL A 190 -14.37 21.11 10.51
N LYS A 191 -15.51 20.45 10.28
CA LYS A 191 -16.08 19.47 11.22
C LYS A 191 -15.17 18.27 11.49
N ARG A 192 -14.40 17.81 10.51
CA ARG A 192 -13.43 16.72 10.70
C ARG A 192 -12.25 17.18 11.57
N LEU A 193 -11.68 18.35 11.27
CA LEU A 193 -10.59 18.93 12.05
C LEU A 193 -11.04 19.29 13.46
N GLN A 194 -12.26 19.84 13.63
CA GLN A 194 -12.85 20.11 14.93
C GLN A 194 -13.04 18.83 15.76
N ARG A 195 -13.51 17.74 15.14
CA ARG A 195 -13.61 16.42 15.80
C ARG A 195 -12.24 15.91 16.24
N GLU A 196 -11.23 16.03 15.38
CA GLU A 196 -9.87 15.60 15.71
C GLU A 196 -9.26 16.43 16.84
N VAL A 197 -9.43 17.75 16.80
CA VAL A 197 -9.00 18.66 17.87
C VAL A 197 -9.70 18.31 19.19
N GLN A 198 -11.00 18.02 19.15
CA GLN A 198 -11.74 17.63 20.35
C GLN A 198 -11.25 16.28 20.90
N HIS A 199 -11.06 15.29 20.04
CA HIS A 199 -10.53 13.97 20.39
C HIS A 199 -9.15 14.07 21.07
N LEU A 200 -8.24 14.84 20.49
CA LEU A 200 -6.91 15.07 21.04
C LEU A 200 -6.96 15.81 22.38
N ARG A 201 -7.84 16.80 22.53
CA ARG A 201 -8.07 17.51 23.80
C ARG A 201 -8.58 16.57 24.89
N ASP A 202 -9.47 15.65 24.56
CA ASP A 202 -10.02 14.69 25.51
C ASP A 202 -8.93 13.71 25.97
N ILE A 203 -8.10 13.20 25.06
CA ILE A 203 -6.95 12.36 25.40
C ILE A 203 -5.97 13.09 26.34
N LEU A 204 -5.65 14.35 26.03
CA LEU A 204 -4.75 15.16 26.87
C LEU A 204 -5.35 15.41 28.26
N ASN A 205 -6.65 15.67 28.36
CA ASN A 205 -7.34 15.89 29.62
C ASN A 205 -7.38 14.62 30.49
N ILE A 206 -7.60 13.46 29.88
CA ILE A 206 -7.58 12.17 30.58
C ILE A 206 -6.17 11.87 31.09
N ARG A 207 -5.14 12.12 30.26
CA ARG A 207 -3.73 11.95 30.66
C ARG A 207 -3.31 12.91 31.78
N ARG A 208 -3.83 14.14 31.80
CA ARG A 208 -3.60 15.12 32.88
C ARG A 208 -4.30 14.77 34.20
N LYS A 209 -5.42 14.05 34.15
CA LYS A 209 -6.20 13.65 35.35
C LYS A 209 -5.76 12.32 35.98
N GLY A 210 -4.61 11.76 35.56
CA GLY A 210 -4.05 10.55 36.17
C GLY A 210 -4.80 9.25 35.85
N GLY A 211 -5.70 9.25 34.87
CA GLY A 211 -6.40 8.03 34.43
C GLY A 211 -5.44 7.10 33.67
N GLN A 212 -5.59 5.79 33.88
CA GLN A 212 -4.89 4.76 33.09
C GLN A 212 -5.18 4.98 31.60
N GLY A 213 -4.22 5.56 30.88
CA GLY A 213 -4.42 6.11 29.53
C GLY A 213 -4.97 5.09 28.52
N GLU A 214 -4.63 3.81 28.68
CA GLU A 214 -5.10 2.73 27.80
C GLU A 214 -6.61 2.47 27.89
N LEU A 215 -7.19 2.44 29.09
CA LEU A 215 -8.62 2.12 29.25
C LEU A 215 -9.50 3.26 28.71
N ALA A 216 -9.05 4.49 28.90
CA ALA A 216 -9.70 5.67 28.37
C ALA A 216 -9.61 5.79 26.85
N GLU A 217 -8.45 5.46 26.27
CA GLU A 217 -8.26 5.40 24.81
C GLU A 217 -9.16 4.33 24.18
N GLN A 218 -9.26 3.15 24.80
CA GLN A 218 -10.17 2.09 24.35
C GLN A 218 -11.64 2.50 24.44
N LEU A 219 -12.06 3.17 25.52
CA LEU A 219 -13.44 3.62 25.70
C LEU A 219 -13.83 4.71 24.68
N LEU A 220 -12.88 5.57 24.32
CA LEU A 220 -13.08 6.64 23.34
C LEU A 220 -13.17 6.07 21.92
N LEU A 221 -12.32 5.09 21.58
CA LEU A 221 -12.41 4.33 20.32
C LEU A 221 -13.75 3.58 20.20
N LEU A 222 -14.19 2.91 21.27
CA LEU A 222 -15.47 2.20 21.29
C LEU A 222 -16.67 3.15 21.14
N LYS A 223 -16.59 4.35 21.69
CA LYS A 223 -17.63 5.37 21.52
C LYS A 223 -17.70 5.83 20.07
N ASP A 224 -16.56 6.20 19.48
CA ASP A 224 -16.49 6.64 18.08
C ASP A 224 -17.02 5.57 17.12
N GLU A 225 -16.62 4.31 17.33
CA GLU A 225 -17.12 3.16 16.57
C GLU A 225 -18.63 2.94 16.73
N ASN A 226 -19.17 3.10 17.96
CA ASN A 226 -20.62 3.04 18.18
C ASN A 226 -21.39 4.14 17.45
N THR A 227 -20.88 5.37 17.44
CA THR A 227 -21.49 6.46 16.68
C THR A 227 -21.53 6.16 15.18
N LYS A 228 -20.40 5.72 14.61
CA LYS A 228 -20.32 5.34 13.18
C LYS A 228 -21.26 4.18 12.85
N LEU A 229 -21.38 3.20 13.73
CA LEU A 229 -22.32 2.09 13.56
C LEU A 229 -23.79 2.55 13.64
N ARG A 230 -24.11 3.54 14.48
CA ARG A 230 -25.45 4.11 14.58
C ARG A 230 -25.81 4.92 13.34
N GLU A 231 -24.91 5.76 12.85
CA GLU A 231 -25.10 6.53 11.61
C GLU A 231 -25.32 5.59 10.42
N LYS A 232 -24.48 4.57 10.28
CA LYS A 232 -24.61 3.57 9.21
C LYS A 232 -25.89 2.74 9.30
N ASN A 233 -26.37 2.43 10.50
CA ASN A 233 -27.66 1.77 10.70
C ASN A 233 -28.85 2.68 10.34
N LEU A 234 -28.70 4.00 10.52
CA LEU A 234 -29.71 4.97 10.13
C LEU A 234 -29.81 5.04 8.59
N GLU A 235 -28.66 5.16 7.92
CA GLU A 235 -28.57 5.17 6.45
C GLU A 235 -29.14 3.89 5.82
N LEU A 236 -28.85 2.71 6.41
CA LEU A 236 -29.39 1.44 5.91
C LEU A 236 -30.92 1.36 6.01
N ARG A 237 -31.52 1.91 7.08
CA ARG A 237 -32.98 1.93 7.26
C ARG A 237 -33.70 2.87 6.31
N GLU A 238 -33.02 3.90 5.82
CA GLU A 238 -33.57 4.83 4.82
C GLU A 238 -33.55 4.23 3.41
N VAL A 239 -32.65 3.29 3.13
CA VAL A 239 -32.57 2.57 1.85
C VAL A 239 -33.57 1.40 1.76
N GLU A 240 -34.05 0.89 2.90
CA GLU A 240 -35.05 -0.19 2.99
C GLU A 240 -36.52 0.29 2.95
N LYS A 241 -36.76 1.60 2.84
CA LYS A 241 -38.09 2.20 2.62
C LYS A 241 -38.26 2.64 1.17
#